data_AF-A0A1H1Q853-F1
#
_entry.id   AF-A0A1H1Q853-F1
#
_cell.length_a   1.000
_cell.length_b   1.000
_cell.length_c   1.000
_cell.angle_alpha   90.00
_cell.angle_beta   90.00
_cell.angle_gamma   90.00
#
_symmetry.space_group_name_H-M   'P 1'
#
loop_
_entity.id
_entity.type
_entity.pdbx_description
1 polymer ?
#
loop_
_entity_poly.entity_id
_entity_poly.type
_entity_poly.pdbx_seq_one_letter_code
_entity_poly.pdbx_strand_id
1 'polypeptide(L)'
;MDVRRVWRSSPGWMLAGYSLVLLLLLVYIRILGVVLGADSPLGAEPVAMLISAGLALLVWRRSRRAWRVLVALTAWMSFGLLFHSDLTTYNFPLFLACGAHVAILLSPAVRTHVARPVVPAPSRAPDGG
;
A
#
# COMPACT_ATOMS: atom_id res chain seq x y z
N MET A 1 -11.25 20.52 -10.01
CA MET A 1 -10.39 20.15 -8.86
C MET A 1 -9.01 19.83 -9.39
N ASP A 2 -7.98 20.55 -8.94
CA ASP A 2 -6.62 20.39 -9.43
C ASP A 2 -6.00 19.11 -8.85
N VAL A 3 -5.80 18.09 -9.68
CA VAL A 3 -5.30 16.75 -9.28
C VAL A 3 -3.99 16.88 -8.50
N ARG A 4 -3.15 17.87 -8.84
CA ARG A 4 -1.89 18.15 -8.16
C ARG A 4 -2.07 18.68 -6.74
N ARG A 5 -3.17 19.40 -6.44
CA ARG A 5 -3.48 19.84 -5.07
C ARG A 5 -3.94 18.68 -4.20
N VAL A 6 -4.84 17.83 -4.71
CA VAL A 6 -5.32 16.65 -3.97
C VAL A 6 -4.16 15.68 -3.68
N TRP A 7 -3.25 15.51 -4.65
CA TRP A 7 -2.04 14.70 -4.49
C TRP A 7 -1.05 15.23 -3.45
N ARG A 8 -1.16 16.50 -3.04
CA ARG A 8 -0.28 17.14 -2.05
C ARG A 8 -0.96 17.38 -0.70
N SER A 9 -2.29 17.49 -0.66
CA SER A 9 -2.99 18.04 0.50
C SER A 9 -3.36 17.03 1.58
N SER A 10 -3.33 15.72 1.31
CA SER A 10 -3.79 14.74 2.30
C SER A 10 -3.16 13.36 2.16
N PRO A 11 -2.08 13.06 2.91
CA PRO A 11 -1.53 11.71 2.99
C PRO A 11 -2.58 10.70 3.49
N GLY A 12 -3.57 11.16 4.27
CA GLY A 12 -4.65 10.31 4.76
C GLY A 12 -5.58 9.76 3.68
N TRP A 13 -5.96 10.58 2.69
CA TRP A 13 -6.80 10.15 1.58
C TRP A 13 -6.07 9.19 0.64
N MET A 14 -4.76 9.38 0.45
CA MET A 14 -3.93 8.46 -0.34
C MET A 14 -3.80 7.09 0.32
N LEU A 15 -3.63 7.05 1.64
CA LEU A 15 -3.61 5.79 2.40
C LEU A 15 -5.00 5.13 2.48
N ALA A 16 -6.07 5.91 2.55
CA ALA A 16 -7.44 5.37 2.45
C ALA A 16 -7.68 4.74 1.07
N GLY A 17 -7.23 5.40 0.00
CA GLY A 17 -7.25 4.85 -1.36
C GLY A 17 -6.42 3.58 -1.47
N TYR A 18 -5.23 3.54 -0.86
CA TYR A 18 -4.40 2.34 -0.78
C TYR A 18 -5.14 1.17 -0.11
N SER A 19 -5.76 1.40 1.04
CA SER A 19 -6.55 0.37 1.75
C SER A 19 -7.75 -0.11 0.93
N LEU A 20 -8.42 0.79 0.21
CA LEU A 20 -9.54 0.44 -0.66
C LEU A 20 -9.08 -0.44 -1.83
N VAL A 21 -7.97 -0.08 -2.48
CA VAL A 21 -7.38 -0.90 -3.56
C VAL A 21 -6.97 -2.27 -3.02
N LEU A 22 -6.40 -2.34 -1.82
CA LEU A 22 -6.01 -3.60 -1.18
C LEU A 22 -7.24 -4.49 -0.91
N LEU A 23 -8.35 -3.89 -0.45
CA LEU A 23 -9.59 -4.61 -0.19
C LEU A 23 -10.25 -5.11 -1.48
N LEU A 24 -10.27 -4.28 -2.53
CA LEU A 24 -10.71 -4.68 -3.88
C LEU A 24 -9.86 -5.83 -4.43
N LEU A 25 -8.54 -5.75 -4.25
CA LEU A 25 -7.61 -6.80 -4.66
C LEU A 25 -7.91 -8.10 -3.92
N LEU A 26 -8.19 -8.03 -2.62
CA LEU A 26 -8.53 -9.18 -1.79
C LEU A 26 -9.81 -9.85 -2.27
N VAL A 27 -10.86 -9.06 -2.54
CA VAL A 27 -12.10 -9.59 -3.13
C VAL A 27 -11.82 -10.23 -4.49
N TYR A 28 -11.03 -9.59 -5.34
CA TYR A 28 -10.70 -10.10 -6.67
C TYR A 28 -9.96 -11.44 -6.61
N ILE A 29 -8.89 -11.55 -5.81
CA ILE A 29 -8.13 -12.79 -5.64
C ILE A 29 -9.02 -13.89 -5.04
N ARG A 30 -9.90 -13.56 -4.09
CA ARG A 30 -10.83 -14.53 -3.51
C ARG A 30 -11.83 -15.05 -4.54
N ILE A 31 -12.37 -14.19 -5.40
CA ILE A 31 -13.25 -14.60 -6.51
C ILE A 31 -12.47 -15.46 -7.51
N LEU A 32 -11.25 -15.05 -7.88
CA LEU A 32 -10.42 -15.80 -8.82
C LEU A 32 -10.05 -17.18 -8.28
N GLY A 33 -9.75 -17.30 -6.98
CA GLY A 33 -9.48 -18.60 -6.33
C GLY A 33 -10.71 -19.51 -6.29
N VAL A 34 -11.93 -18.96 -6.19
CA VAL A 34 -13.16 -19.74 -6.31
C VAL A 34 -13.39 -20.20 -7.75
N VAL A 35 -13.08 -19.35 -8.73
CA VAL A 35 -13.27 -19.64 -10.16
C VAL A 35 -12.22 -20.62 -10.69
N LEU A 36 -10.96 -20.52 -10.24
CA LEU A 36 -9.84 -21.33 -10.72
C LEU A 36 -9.61 -22.61 -9.91
N GLY A 37 -10.32 -22.80 -8.79
CA GLY A 37 -10.20 -23.98 -7.93
C GLY A 37 -9.04 -23.93 -6.94
N ALA A 38 -9.03 -24.89 -6.00
CA ALA A 38 -8.13 -24.93 -4.84
C ALA A 38 -6.63 -25.12 -5.19
N ASP A 39 -6.34 -25.61 -6.39
CA ASP A 39 -4.98 -25.80 -6.90
C ASP A 39 -4.36 -24.50 -7.45
N SER A 40 -5.14 -23.41 -7.48
CA SER A 40 -4.63 -22.11 -7.91
C SER A 40 -3.62 -21.57 -6.90
N PRO A 41 -2.40 -21.18 -7.35
CA PRO A 41 -1.35 -20.62 -6.49
C PRO A 41 -1.80 -19.33 -5.76
N LEU A 42 -2.93 -18.75 -6.17
CA LEU A 42 -3.56 -17.58 -5.58
C LEU A 42 -4.25 -17.85 -4.22
N GLY A 43 -4.43 -19.11 -3.82
CA GLY A 43 -5.01 -19.47 -2.51
C GLY A 43 -4.12 -19.11 -1.30
N ALA A 44 -2.80 -18.98 -1.51
CA ALA A 44 -1.82 -18.66 -0.46
C ALA A 44 -1.66 -17.14 -0.18
N GLU A 45 -2.38 -16.29 -0.92
CA GLU A 45 -2.27 -14.82 -0.89
C GLU A 45 -2.86 -14.06 0.33
N PRO A 46 -3.79 -14.57 1.17
CA PRO A 46 -4.41 -13.70 2.19
C PRO A 46 -3.42 -13.24 3.26
N VAL A 47 -2.36 -14.01 3.51
CA VAL A 47 -1.29 -13.64 4.45
C VAL A 47 -0.47 -12.47 3.91
N ALA A 48 -0.11 -12.48 2.63
CA ALA A 48 0.64 -11.39 2.00
C ALA A 48 -0.14 -10.07 2.00
N MET A 49 -1.46 -10.14 1.82
CA MET A 49 -2.34 -8.98 1.94
C MET A 49 -2.43 -8.45 3.38
N LEU A 50 -2.54 -9.32 4.39
CA LEU A 50 -2.52 -8.91 5.79
C LEU A 50 -1.20 -8.23 6.18
N ILE A 51 -0.07 -8.77 5.73
CA ILE A 51 1.26 -8.15 5.91
C ILE A 51 1.30 -6.76 5.26
N SER A 52 0.77 -6.64 4.05
CA SER A 52 0.72 -5.37 3.31
C SER A 52 -0.18 -4.34 4.00
N ALA A 53 -1.32 -4.76 4.57
CA ALA A 53 -2.21 -3.90 5.35
C ALA A 53 -1.55 -3.43 6.66
N GLY A 54 -0.87 -4.34 7.37
CA GLY A 54 -0.11 -4.01 8.58
C GLY A 54 1.02 -3.02 8.30
N LEU A 55 1.77 -3.24 7.21
CA LEU A 55 2.80 -2.31 6.75
C LEU A 55 2.22 -0.94 6.39
N ALA A 56 1.07 -0.88 5.70
CA ALA A 56 0.40 0.37 5.39
C ALA A 56 -0.01 1.14 6.67
N LEU A 57 -0.46 0.44 7.70
CA LEU A 57 -0.75 1.03 9.02
C LEU A 57 0.53 1.58 9.69
N LEU A 58 1.65 0.88 9.58
CA LEU A 58 2.94 1.36 10.09
C LEU A 58 3.44 2.58 9.31
N VAL A 59 3.22 2.62 7.98
CA VAL A 59 3.46 3.80 7.15
C VAL A 59 2.58 4.97 7.57
N TRP A 60 1.31 4.70 7.90
CA TRP A 60 0.40 5.71 8.47
C TRP A 60 0.96 6.31 9.77
N ARG A 61 1.51 5.46 10.65
CA ARG A 61 2.22 5.87 11.87
C ARG A 61 3.60 6.52 11.62
N ARG A 62 3.91 6.91 10.38
CA ARG A 62 5.15 7.56 9.94
C ARG A 62 6.41 6.70 10.04
N SER A 63 6.29 5.37 10.02
CA SER A 63 7.47 4.49 10.03
C SER A 63 8.17 4.45 8.67
N ARG A 64 9.37 5.06 8.59
CA ARG A 64 10.26 5.00 7.40
C ARG A 64 10.66 3.58 7.02
N ARG A 65 10.91 2.72 8.02
CA ARG A 65 11.32 1.33 7.78
C ARG A 65 10.19 0.55 7.14
N ALA A 66 8.97 0.68 7.66
CA ALA A 66 7.79 0.05 7.09
C ALA A 66 7.52 0.53 5.66
N TRP A 67 7.72 1.82 5.37
CA TRP A 67 7.59 2.34 4.00
C TRP A 67 8.58 1.71 3.03
N ARG A 68 9.86 1.59 3.42
CA ARG A 68 10.86 0.92 2.57
C ARG A 68 10.53 -0.56 2.34
N VAL A 69 10.14 -1.27 3.39
CA VAL A 69 9.74 -2.68 3.30
C VAL A 69 8.54 -2.81 2.37
N LEU A 70 7.52 -1.97 2.53
CA LEU A 70 6.32 -2.00 1.69
C LEU A 70 6.66 -1.74 0.22
N VAL A 71 7.48 -0.72 -0.08
CA VAL A 71 7.93 -0.43 -1.45
C VAL A 71 8.70 -1.62 -2.04
N ALA A 72 9.61 -2.23 -1.28
CA ALA A 72 10.38 -3.39 -1.75
C ALA A 72 9.47 -4.59 -2.01
N LEU A 73 8.48 -4.83 -1.14
CA LEU A 73 7.53 -5.94 -1.26
C LEU A 73 6.61 -5.74 -2.47
N THR A 74 6.08 -4.53 -2.68
CA THR A 74 5.27 -4.19 -3.86
C THR A 74 6.07 -4.30 -5.15
N ALA A 75 7.33 -3.84 -5.16
CA ALA A 75 8.21 -3.96 -6.33
C ALA A 75 8.52 -5.43 -6.64
N TRP A 76 8.82 -6.24 -5.62
CA TRP A 76 9.06 -7.67 -5.76
C TRP A 76 7.84 -8.41 -6.30
N MET A 77 6.64 -8.17 -5.74
CA MET A 77 5.40 -8.76 -6.26
C MET A 77 5.15 -8.36 -7.71
N SER A 78 5.34 -7.07 -8.04
CA SER A 78 5.15 -6.57 -9.42
C SER A 78 6.14 -7.24 -10.39
N PHE A 79 7.38 -7.46 -9.95
CA PHE A 79 8.39 -8.17 -10.72
C PHE A 79 8.00 -9.65 -10.91
N GLY A 80 7.59 -10.33 -9.83
CA GLY A 80 7.07 -11.70 -9.93
C GLY A 80 5.92 -11.82 -10.92
N LEU A 81 4.96 -10.89 -10.87
CA LEU A 81 3.84 -10.82 -11.81
C LEU A 81 4.34 -10.64 -13.25
N LEU A 82 5.24 -9.70 -13.51
CA LEU A 82 5.77 -9.47 -14.86
C LEU A 82 6.51 -10.67 -15.46
N PHE A 83 7.21 -11.46 -14.62
CA PHE A 83 8.05 -12.57 -15.09
C PHE A 83 7.36 -13.94 -15.10
N HIS A 84 6.35 -14.16 -14.26
CA HIS A 84 5.63 -15.44 -14.18
C HIS A 84 4.25 -15.40 -14.83
N SER A 85 3.67 -14.23 -15.06
CA SER A 85 2.34 -14.16 -15.63
C SER A 85 2.41 -14.18 -17.15
N ASP A 86 1.88 -15.23 -17.77
CA ASP A 86 1.34 -15.08 -19.12
C ASP A 86 0.36 -13.90 -19.06
N LEU A 87 0.53 -12.93 -19.97
CA LEU A 87 -0.26 -11.71 -20.10
C LEU A 87 -1.69 -12.05 -20.52
N THR A 88 -2.39 -12.79 -19.68
CA THR A 88 -3.79 -13.14 -19.84
C THR A 88 -4.66 -12.00 -19.33
N THR A 89 -5.87 -11.88 -19.89
CA THR A 89 -6.86 -10.86 -19.51
C THR A 89 -7.15 -10.86 -18.00
N TYR A 90 -6.94 -11.99 -17.31
CA TYR A 90 -7.12 -12.15 -15.87
C TYR A 90 -6.04 -11.43 -15.03
N ASN A 91 -4.85 -11.19 -15.57
CA ASN A 91 -3.78 -10.51 -14.83
C ASN A 91 -3.81 -8.99 -15.00
N PHE A 92 -4.56 -8.48 -16.00
CA PHE A 92 -4.66 -7.05 -16.29
C PHE A 92 -5.09 -6.19 -15.07
N PRO A 93 -6.10 -6.58 -14.27
CA PRO A 93 -6.47 -5.83 -13.06
C PRO A 93 -5.36 -5.80 -11.99
N LEU A 94 -4.56 -6.87 -11.90
CA LEU A 94 -3.43 -6.95 -10.95
C LEU A 94 -2.35 -5.93 -11.30
N PHE A 95 -2.05 -5.75 -12.59
CA PHE A 95 -1.09 -4.74 -13.05
C PHE A 95 -1.55 -3.31 -12.74
N LEU A 96 -2.84 -3.01 -12.96
CA LEU A 96 -3.41 -1.71 -12.61
C LEU A 96 -3.32 -1.43 -11.11
N ALA A 97 -3.65 -2.42 -10.28
CA ALA A 97 -3.57 -2.29 -8.83
C ALA A 97 -2.12 -2.13 -8.35
N CYS A 98 -1.17 -2.89 -8.90
CA CYS A 98 0.26 -2.74 -8.60
C CYS A 98 0.77 -1.34 -9.00
N GLY A 99 0.40 -0.87 -10.19
CA GLY A 99 0.74 0.48 -10.65
C GLY A 99 0.18 1.56 -9.73
N ALA A 100 -1.07 1.42 -9.29
CA ALA A 100 -1.69 2.33 -8.32
C ALA A 100 -0.96 2.31 -6.97
N HIS A 101 -0.60 1.13 -6.45
CA HIS A 101 0.16 0.99 -5.21
C HIS A 101 1.52 1.70 -5.29
N VAL A 102 2.27 1.47 -6.37
CA VAL A 102 3.57 2.11 -6.59
C VAL A 102 3.41 3.64 -6.70
N ALA A 103 2.43 4.11 -7.46
CA ALA A 103 2.17 5.54 -7.61
C ALA A 103 1.82 6.22 -6.28
N ILE A 104 0.98 5.57 -5.45
CA ILE A 104 0.61 6.08 -4.12
C ILE A 104 1.83 6.10 -3.19
N LEU A 105 2.60 5.01 -3.13
CA LEU A 105 3.75 4.89 -2.23
C LEU A 105 4.89 5.86 -2.58
N LEU A 106 5.10 6.11 -3.87
CA LEU A 106 6.11 7.05 -4.37
C LEU A 106 5.62 8.50 -4.40
N SER A 107 4.34 8.74 -4.08
CA SER A 107 3.78 10.08 -4.11
C SER A 107 4.53 11.03 -3.15
N PRO A 108 4.69 12.32 -3.53
CA PRO A 108 5.33 13.31 -2.69
C PRO A 108 4.66 13.45 -1.32
N ALA A 109 3.33 13.31 -1.22
CA ALA A 109 2.60 13.41 0.03
C ALA A 109 2.97 12.29 1.02
N VAL A 110 3.07 11.04 0.55
CA VAL A 110 3.52 9.92 1.41
C VAL A 110 4.99 10.09 1.79
N ARG A 111 5.86 10.44 0.82
CA ARG A 111 7.29 10.67 1.10
C ARG A 111 7.51 11.76 2.13
N THR A 112 6.80 12.88 2.03
CA THR A 112 6.88 14.00 2.99
C THR A 112 6.27 13.65 4.35
N HIS A 113 5.15 12.92 4.39
CA HIS A 113 4.52 12.47 5.64
C HIS A 113 5.44 11.55 6.44
N VAL A 114 6.07 10.59 5.76
CA VAL A 114 7.00 9.63 6.37
C VAL A 114 8.36 10.26 6.64
N ALA A 115 8.74 11.31 5.89
CA ALA A 115 9.97 12.05 6.13
C ALA A 115 9.90 13.02 7.32
N ARG A 116 8.69 13.48 7.72
CA ARG A 116 8.54 14.42 8.83
C ARG A 116 9.06 13.81 10.14
N PRO A 117 10.03 14.44 10.82
CA PRO A 117 10.44 14.00 12.14
C PRO A 117 9.24 14.08 13.11
N VAL A 118 9.11 13.08 13.97
CA VAL A 118 8.19 13.13 15.11
C VAL A 118 8.78 14.15 16.07
N VAL A 119 8.35 15.40 15.97
CA VAL A 119 8.71 16.44 16.95
C VAL A 119 8.09 16.00 18.27
N PRO A 120 8.90 15.70 19.32
CA PRO A 120 8.37 15.44 20.64
C PRO A 120 7.54 16.66 21.05
N ALA A 121 6.34 16.44 21.58
CA ALA A 121 5.56 17.54 22.12
C ALA A 121 6.44 18.31 23.12
N PRO A 122 6.43 19.66 23.08
CA PRO A 122 7.22 20.44 24.03
C PRO A 122 6.84 19.98 25.44
N SER A 123 7.84 19.50 26.17
CA SER A 123 7.70 19.11 27.57
C SER A 123 7.09 20.30 28.30
N ARG A 124 5.87 20.14 28.82
CA ARG A 124 5.23 21.14 29.67
C ARG A 124 6.24 21.47 30.78
N ALA A 125 6.71 22.71 30.81
CA ALA A 125 7.51 23.18 31.92
C ALA A 125 6.68 22.96 33.20
N PRO A 126 7.29 22.48 34.30
CA PRO A 126 6.59 22.42 35.57
C PRO A 126 6.20 23.84 35.94
N ASP A 127 4.89 24.08 36.10
CA ASP A 127 4.37 25.32 36.67
C ASP A 127 4.92 25.41 38.10
N GLY A 128 5.98 26.20 38.28
CA GLY A 128 6.60 26.44 39.57
C GLY A 128 5.66 27.27 40.45
N GLY A 129 5.14 26.63 41.50
CA GLY A 129 4.51 27.28 42.64
C GLY A 129 5.47 27.39 43.81
#